data_AF-A0A0S8BV64-F1
#
_entry.id   AF-A0A0S8BV64-F1
#
_cell.length_a   1.000
_cell.length_b   1.000
_cell.length_c   1.000
_cell.angle_alpha   90.00
_cell.angle_beta   90.00
_cell.angle_gamma   90.00
#
_symmetry.space_group_name_H-M   'P 1'
#
loop_
_entity.id
_entity.type
_entity.pdbx_description
1 polymer ?
#
loop_
_entity_poly.entity_id
_entity_poly.type
_entity_poly.pdbx_seq_one_letter_code
_entity_poly.pdbx_strand_id
1 'polypeptide(L)'
;MRIVRARQISQVFFFLLFLWFCVVASVGEAWWQLRGWPVNWLLQLDPLVALGTILTTRTLYAGLLWALATVVLTILLGRFFCSWVCPFGTLHHFVGYLGSRGKTLAEKAARNQYHRAQSIKYVLLIFLLGAAVGELLAHLTDPLGLFPGQSRPDWVLFILALLVLVFLSLRKLSAKKTNLAYWILAGTAVWILLVFFLSGHSLVGASLQTGLLDPIPLMHRSVNLVILPLVDGATHKLAVTQRFAVGAWFIGAVFLAAVLLNLRAPRFYCRFVCPLGALFGVLSRYALWRVGKNQSECSQCARCEGACEGACEPSAKIRISECVLCMNCLDTCREDLMGYRTTPSELGEVVSPDLSRRGFVMSLLSGVAVVPLARLGGTLGSNWSPTLIRPPGALTEEDFLKRCIKCGQCMRICPTNI
;
A
#
# COMPACT_ATOMS: atom_id res chain seq x y z
N MET A 1 -23.90 18.47 13.92
CA MET A 1 -22.47 18.69 13.60
C MET A 1 -22.27 18.59 12.09
N ARG A 2 -21.51 19.50 11.46
CA ARG A 2 -21.08 19.31 10.06
C ARG A 2 -20.28 18.02 9.93
N ILE A 3 -20.62 17.16 8.97
CA ILE A 3 -20.02 15.83 8.77
C ILE A 3 -18.48 15.89 8.66
N VAL A 4 -17.94 16.97 8.09
CA VAL A 4 -16.49 17.20 7.98
C VAL A 4 -15.82 17.34 9.34
N ARG A 5 -16.49 17.97 10.33
CA ARG A 5 -15.94 18.06 11.70
C ARG A 5 -15.90 16.70 12.38
N ALA A 6 -16.94 15.89 12.21
CA ALA A 6 -16.96 14.52 12.72
C ALA A 6 -15.81 13.68 12.12
N ARG A 7 -15.58 13.81 10.80
CA ARG A 7 -14.41 13.21 10.13
C ARG A 7 -13.09 13.66 10.74
N GLN A 8 -12.90 14.97 10.94
CA GLN A 8 -11.66 15.51 11.51
C GLN A 8 -11.41 15.01 12.93
N ILE A 9 -12.45 14.94 13.78
CA ILE A 9 -12.35 14.38 15.13
C ILE A 9 -11.93 12.91 15.07
N SER A 10 -12.56 12.10 14.20
CA SER A 10 -12.18 10.71 13.95
C SER A 10 -10.72 10.59 13.50
N GLN A 11 -10.29 11.42 12.55
CA GLN A 11 -8.92 11.42 12.04
C GLN A 11 -7.89 11.69 13.15
N VAL A 12 -8.13 12.70 13.98
CA VAL A 12 -7.24 13.05 15.10
C VAL A 12 -7.22 11.92 16.12
N PHE A 13 -8.39 11.38 16.49
CA PHE A 13 -8.49 10.27 17.42
C PHE A 13 -7.68 9.05 16.98
N PHE A 14 -7.90 8.54 15.75
CA PHE A 14 -7.18 7.36 15.26
C PHE A 14 -5.69 7.62 15.03
N PHE A 15 -5.30 8.83 14.65
CA PHE A 15 -3.90 9.19 14.52
C PHE A 15 -3.17 9.20 15.87
N LEU A 16 -3.78 9.80 16.91
CA LEU A 16 -3.23 9.78 18.26
C LEU A 16 -3.23 8.36 18.85
N LEU A 17 -4.29 7.59 18.63
CA LEU A 17 -4.37 6.19 19.05
C LEU A 17 -3.26 5.34 18.41
N PHE A 18 -2.98 5.57 17.12
CA PHE A 18 -1.89 4.90 16.42
C PHE A 18 -0.52 5.24 17.02
N LEU A 19 -0.23 6.54 17.24
CA LEU A 19 1.03 6.96 17.87
C LEU A 19 1.16 6.39 19.28
N TRP A 20 0.08 6.38 20.05
CA TRP A 20 0.02 5.79 21.37
C TRP A 20 0.37 4.29 21.33
N PHE A 21 -0.22 3.51 20.42
CA PHE A 21 0.13 2.10 20.26
C PHE A 21 1.60 1.88 19.89
N CYS A 22 2.19 2.74 19.04
CA CYS A 22 3.61 2.66 18.77
C CYS A 22 4.46 2.96 20.02
N VAL A 23 4.06 3.90 20.87
CA VAL A 23 4.79 4.23 22.11
C VAL A 23 4.66 3.12 23.15
N VAL A 24 3.44 2.65 23.42
CA VAL A 24 3.14 1.57 24.39
C VAL A 24 3.76 0.23 24.02
N ALA A 25 4.03 0.00 22.73
CA ALA A 25 4.77 -1.16 22.25
C ALA A 25 6.27 -1.14 22.62
N SER A 26 6.78 -0.09 23.29
CA SER A 26 8.14 -0.07 23.84
C SER A 26 8.31 -1.04 25.00
N VAL A 27 9.47 -1.68 25.09
CA VAL A 27 9.87 -2.46 26.26
C VAL A 27 10.43 -1.53 27.32
N GLY A 28 9.93 -1.68 28.53
CA GLY A 28 10.52 -1.14 29.73
C GLY A 28 9.68 -1.48 30.96
N GLU A 29 10.05 -0.93 32.11
CA GLU A 29 9.43 -1.26 33.40
C GLU A 29 8.27 -0.34 33.79
N ALA A 30 7.99 0.68 32.98
CA ALA A 30 6.91 1.60 33.29
C ALA A 30 5.55 0.92 33.13
N TRP A 31 4.57 1.31 33.95
CA TRP A 31 3.23 0.69 33.98
C TRP A 31 2.47 0.74 32.64
N TRP A 32 2.85 1.66 31.76
CA TRP A 32 2.28 1.85 30.42
C TRP A 32 2.98 1.01 29.33
N GLN A 33 4.06 0.29 29.64
CA GLN A 33 4.85 -0.49 28.68
C GLN A 33 4.40 -1.97 28.65
N LEU A 34 4.19 -2.51 27.44
CA LEU A 34 4.00 -3.93 27.08
C LEU A 34 3.32 -4.85 28.14
N ARG A 35 2.06 -4.54 28.52
CA ARG A 35 1.18 -5.43 29.32
C ARG A 35 0.06 -6.12 28.52
N GLY A 36 0.34 -6.55 27.29
CA GLY A 36 -0.64 -7.31 26.47
C GLY A 36 -1.66 -6.46 25.71
N TRP A 37 -1.40 -5.16 25.51
CA TRP A 37 -2.23 -4.30 24.67
C TRP A 37 -2.27 -4.80 23.21
N PRO A 38 -3.44 -4.76 22.54
CA PRO A 38 -3.58 -5.21 21.15
C PRO A 38 -3.02 -4.18 20.16
N VAL A 39 -1.72 -3.88 20.25
CA VAL A 39 -1.01 -2.88 19.42
C VAL A 39 -1.09 -3.16 17.92
N ASN A 40 -1.38 -4.41 17.56
CA ASN A 40 -1.52 -4.87 16.18
C ASN A 40 -2.91 -4.63 15.59
N TRP A 41 -3.89 -4.17 16.38
CA TRP A 41 -5.30 -4.08 15.95
C TRP A 41 -5.47 -3.22 14.68
N LEU A 42 -4.77 -2.07 14.59
CA LEU A 42 -4.88 -1.21 13.42
C LEU A 42 -4.31 -1.86 12.14
N LEU A 43 -3.30 -2.72 12.27
CA LEU A 43 -2.78 -3.50 11.14
C LEU A 43 -3.69 -4.66 10.78
N GLN A 44 -4.44 -5.21 11.74
CA GLN A 44 -5.40 -6.29 11.49
C GLN A 44 -6.66 -5.78 10.77
N LEU A 45 -6.97 -4.49 10.87
CA LEU A 45 -8.00 -3.83 10.05
C LEU A 45 -7.62 -3.73 8.57
N ASP A 46 -6.39 -4.09 8.19
CA ASP A 46 -5.91 -3.98 6.82
C ASP A 46 -6.26 -5.25 6.00
N PRO A 47 -7.22 -5.17 5.06
CA PRO A 47 -7.58 -6.31 4.23
C PRO A 47 -6.48 -6.72 3.24
N LEU A 48 -5.58 -5.82 2.84
CA LEU A 48 -4.48 -6.17 1.94
C LEU A 48 -3.42 -6.97 2.68
N VAL A 49 -3.07 -6.58 3.91
CA VAL A 49 -2.19 -7.38 4.78
C VAL A 49 -2.82 -8.73 5.05
N ALA A 50 -4.10 -8.76 5.42
CA ALA A 50 -4.80 -10.00 5.71
C ALA A 50 -4.84 -10.96 4.50
N LEU A 51 -5.19 -10.45 3.31
CA LEU A 51 -5.19 -11.22 2.08
C LEU A 51 -3.78 -11.70 1.71
N GLY A 52 -2.79 -10.83 1.81
CA GLY A 52 -1.38 -11.18 1.58
C GLY A 52 -0.91 -12.29 2.51
N THR A 53 -1.18 -12.18 3.81
CA THR A 53 -0.82 -13.19 4.81
C THR A 53 -1.50 -14.53 4.55
N ILE A 54 -2.79 -14.56 4.19
CA ILE A 54 -3.48 -15.82 3.87
C ILE A 54 -2.87 -16.47 2.63
N LEU A 55 -2.65 -15.70 1.57
CA LEU A 55 -2.11 -16.24 0.31
C LEU A 55 -0.70 -16.79 0.50
N THR A 56 0.13 -16.14 1.32
CA THR A 56 1.51 -16.58 1.55
C THR A 56 1.62 -17.69 2.61
N THR A 57 0.88 -17.59 3.72
CA THR A 57 1.04 -18.51 4.87
C THR A 57 0.04 -19.66 4.88
N ARG A 58 -1.07 -19.55 4.13
CA ARG A 58 -2.21 -20.48 4.13
C ARG A 58 -2.86 -20.66 5.51
N THR A 59 -2.71 -19.68 6.40
CA THR A 59 -3.30 -19.74 7.75
C THR A 59 -4.35 -18.66 7.98
N LEU A 60 -5.46 -19.05 8.60
CA LEU A 60 -6.49 -18.14 9.09
C LEU A 60 -6.13 -17.77 10.52
N TYR A 61 -5.77 -16.51 10.76
CA TYR A 61 -5.52 -15.98 12.09
C TYR A 61 -6.68 -15.09 12.53
N ALA A 62 -6.93 -15.01 13.84
CA ALA A 62 -8.08 -14.30 14.41
C ALA A 62 -8.19 -12.82 13.98
N GLY A 63 -7.07 -12.18 13.65
CA GLY A 63 -7.05 -10.80 13.16
C GLY A 63 -7.73 -10.59 11.80
N LEU A 64 -8.00 -11.65 11.04
CA LEU A 64 -8.73 -11.59 9.78
C LEU A 64 -10.16 -11.07 9.94
N LEU A 65 -10.79 -11.30 11.10
CA LEU A 65 -12.14 -10.81 11.38
C LEU A 65 -12.22 -9.28 11.29
N TRP A 66 -11.17 -8.57 11.73
CA TRP A 66 -11.09 -7.12 11.66
C TRP A 66 -10.96 -6.63 10.21
N ALA A 67 -10.15 -7.30 9.40
CA ALA A 67 -10.06 -7.02 7.96
C ALA A 67 -11.42 -7.22 7.28
N LEU A 68 -12.13 -8.31 7.58
CA LEU A 68 -13.47 -8.55 7.04
C LEU A 68 -14.45 -7.45 7.42
N ALA A 69 -14.42 -6.97 8.68
CA ALA A 69 -15.25 -5.86 9.12
C ALA A 69 -14.99 -4.60 8.28
N THR A 70 -13.73 -4.27 7.96
CA THR A 70 -13.44 -3.12 7.08
C THR A 70 -13.91 -3.32 5.64
N VAL A 71 -13.85 -4.54 5.10
CA VAL A 71 -14.38 -4.86 3.77
C VAL A 71 -15.88 -4.65 3.73
N VAL A 72 -16.61 -5.20 4.70
CA VAL A 72 -18.07 -5.04 4.82
C VAL A 72 -18.41 -3.56 4.94
N LEU A 73 -17.78 -2.84 5.85
CA LEU A 73 -18.00 -1.40 6.01
C LEU A 73 -17.64 -0.61 4.74
N THR A 74 -16.66 -1.07 3.95
CA THR A 74 -16.33 -0.43 2.66
C THR A 74 -17.42 -0.67 1.61
N ILE A 75 -18.01 -1.86 1.57
CA ILE A 75 -19.13 -2.18 0.67
C ILE A 75 -20.39 -1.42 1.09
N LEU A 76 -20.57 -1.15 2.39
CA LEU A 76 -21.69 -0.32 2.84
C LEU A 76 -21.40 1.16 2.54
N LEU A 77 -20.33 1.72 3.11
CA LEU A 77 -20.12 3.16 3.19
C LEU A 77 -19.24 3.73 2.06
N GLY A 78 -18.66 2.88 1.22
CA GLY A 78 -17.58 3.26 0.32
C GLY A 78 -16.23 3.33 1.04
N ARG A 79 -15.27 4.05 0.47
CA ARG A 79 -13.86 4.08 0.92
C ARG A 79 -13.64 4.92 2.20
N PHE A 80 -14.42 4.66 3.26
CA PHE A 80 -14.41 5.40 4.52
C PHE A 80 -13.05 5.32 5.23
N PHE A 81 -12.43 4.13 5.23
CA PHE A 81 -11.20 3.87 5.98
C PHE A 81 -10.09 4.88 5.65
N CYS A 82 -9.90 5.21 4.36
CA CYS A 82 -8.83 6.09 3.90
C CYS A 82 -8.91 7.54 4.39
N SER A 83 -10.08 8.02 4.82
CA SER A 83 -10.25 9.40 5.33
C SER A 83 -10.71 9.48 6.77
N TRP A 84 -11.23 8.41 7.36
CA TRP A 84 -11.79 8.45 8.72
C TRP A 84 -10.93 7.75 9.75
N VAL A 85 -10.20 6.70 9.34
CA VAL A 85 -9.50 5.79 10.26
C VAL A 85 -7.99 5.73 9.97
N CYS A 86 -7.59 5.72 8.70
CA CYS A 86 -6.20 5.51 8.31
C CYS A 86 -5.28 6.66 8.79
N PRO A 87 -4.29 6.40 9.67
CA PRO A 87 -3.40 7.44 10.18
C PRO A 87 -2.50 8.02 9.08
N PHE A 88 -2.10 7.20 8.11
CA PHE A 88 -1.36 7.64 6.94
C PHE A 88 -2.21 8.58 6.06
N GLY A 89 -3.51 8.28 5.91
CA GLY A 89 -4.48 9.16 5.26
C GLY A 89 -4.62 10.52 5.97
N THR A 90 -4.67 10.52 7.31
CA THR A 90 -4.68 11.76 8.13
C THR A 90 -3.42 12.59 7.92
N LEU A 91 -2.24 11.97 7.97
CA LEU A 91 -0.97 12.64 7.73
C LEU A 91 -0.94 13.28 6.33
N HIS A 92 -1.41 12.55 5.31
CA HIS A 92 -1.51 13.08 3.96
C HIS A 92 -2.58 14.17 3.81
N HIS A 93 -3.70 14.09 4.51
CA HIS A 93 -4.68 15.17 4.53
C HIS A 93 -4.06 16.46 5.11
N PHE A 94 -3.33 16.35 6.21
CA PHE A 94 -2.66 17.48 6.86
C PHE A 94 -1.57 18.11 5.99
N VAL A 95 -0.65 17.32 5.43
CA VAL A 95 0.43 17.85 4.57
C VAL A 95 -0.13 18.40 3.25
N GLY A 96 -1.20 17.79 2.72
CA GLY A 96 -1.91 18.29 1.54
C GLY A 96 -2.56 19.65 1.80
N TYR A 97 -3.15 19.82 2.99
CA TYR A 97 -3.68 21.10 3.46
C TYR A 97 -2.57 22.17 3.53
N LEU A 98 -1.41 21.85 4.13
CA LEU A 98 -0.24 22.76 4.16
C LEU A 98 0.21 23.15 2.75
N GLY A 99 0.35 22.18 1.84
CA GLY A 99 0.73 22.42 0.44
C GLY A 99 -0.35 23.12 -0.40
N SER A 100 -1.55 23.35 0.15
CA SER A 100 -2.65 24.09 -0.48
C SER A 100 -2.83 25.50 0.07
N ARG A 101 -2.10 25.86 1.15
CA ARG A 101 -2.11 27.21 1.70
C ARG A 101 -1.57 28.21 0.67
N GLY A 102 -2.20 29.38 0.59
CA GLY A 102 -1.84 30.44 -0.35
C GLY A 102 -2.26 30.21 -1.81
N LYS A 103 -2.78 29.02 -2.17
CA LYS A 103 -3.21 28.73 -3.54
C LYS A 103 -4.63 29.22 -3.83
N THR A 104 -4.82 29.76 -5.02
CA THR A 104 -6.11 30.17 -5.58
C THR A 104 -7.01 28.96 -5.86
N LEU A 105 -8.31 29.21 -6.08
CA LEU A 105 -9.26 28.13 -6.38
C LEU A 105 -8.91 27.41 -7.69
N ALA A 106 -8.51 28.15 -8.72
CA ALA A 106 -8.11 27.59 -10.01
C ALA A 106 -6.91 26.65 -9.88
N GLU A 107 -5.89 27.04 -9.11
CA GLU A 107 -4.71 26.20 -8.84
C GLU A 107 -5.07 24.94 -8.03
N LYS A 108 -5.97 25.07 -7.04
CA LYS A 108 -6.45 23.93 -6.27
C LYS A 108 -7.21 22.94 -7.16
N ALA A 109 -8.12 23.45 -8.00
CA ALA A 109 -8.87 22.63 -8.95
C ALA A 109 -7.93 21.96 -9.97
N ALA A 110 -6.96 22.69 -10.54
CA ALA A 110 -6.00 22.15 -11.50
C ALA A 110 -5.16 20.99 -10.91
N ARG A 111 -4.70 21.11 -9.66
CA ARG A 111 -3.97 20.03 -8.96
C ARG A 111 -4.82 18.80 -8.68
N ASN A 112 -6.13 18.98 -8.57
CA ASN A 112 -7.09 17.93 -8.26
C ASN A 112 -7.70 17.25 -9.47
N GLN A 113 -7.30 17.63 -10.68
CA GLN A 113 -7.75 16.94 -11.88
C GLN A 113 -7.32 15.47 -11.88
N TYR A 114 -8.19 14.62 -12.41
CA TYR A 114 -7.89 13.21 -12.61
C TYR A 114 -6.67 13.04 -13.53
N HIS A 115 -5.84 12.03 -13.24
CA HIS A 115 -4.68 11.72 -14.07
C HIS A 115 -4.59 10.22 -14.33
N ARG A 116 -4.29 9.80 -15.55
CA ARG A 116 -4.20 8.36 -15.91
C ARG A 116 -3.19 7.59 -15.08
N ALA A 117 -2.14 8.25 -14.58
CA ALA A 117 -1.17 7.65 -13.66
C ALA A 117 -1.80 7.15 -12.34
N GLN A 118 -3.02 7.58 -11.97
CA GLN A 118 -3.77 6.98 -10.85
C GLN A 118 -4.03 5.48 -11.06
N SER A 119 -3.96 4.98 -12.29
CA SER A 119 -4.03 3.55 -12.59
C SER A 119 -2.86 2.74 -12.00
N ILE A 120 -1.72 3.38 -11.69
CA ILE A 120 -0.49 2.73 -11.21
C ILE A 120 -0.74 1.96 -9.90
N LYS A 121 -1.49 2.51 -8.95
CA LYS A 121 -1.80 1.79 -7.69
C LYS A 121 -2.56 0.48 -7.93
N TYR A 122 -3.38 0.39 -9.00
CA TYR A 122 -4.08 -0.86 -9.35
C TYR A 122 -3.12 -1.85 -10.01
N VAL A 123 -2.22 -1.37 -10.86
CA VAL A 123 -1.11 -2.18 -11.40
C VAL A 123 -0.27 -2.77 -10.26
N LEU A 124 0.13 -1.93 -9.28
CA LEU A 124 0.87 -2.36 -8.10
C LEU A 124 0.10 -3.38 -7.27
N LEU A 125 -1.20 -3.15 -7.02
CA LEU A 125 -2.04 -4.12 -6.31
C LEU A 125 -2.07 -5.47 -7.03
N ILE A 126 -2.32 -5.49 -8.34
CA ILE A 126 -2.40 -6.74 -9.13
C ILE A 126 -1.05 -7.45 -9.15
N PHE A 127 0.04 -6.70 -9.27
CA PHE A 127 1.39 -7.24 -9.19
C PHE A 127 1.65 -7.90 -7.82
N LEU A 128 1.31 -7.23 -6.72
CA LEU A 128 1.49 -7.76 -5.36
C LEU A 128 0.63 -9.01 -5.10
N LEU A 129 -0.63 -9.01 -5.54
CA LEU A 129 -1.49 -10.18 -5.45
C LEU A 129 -0.99 -11.31 -6.36
N GLY A 130 -0.49 -10.98 -7.56
CA GLY A 130 0.15 -11.93 -8.46
C GLY A 130 1.38 -12.57 -7.84
N ALA A 131 2.22 -11.81 -7.15
CA ALA A 131 3.34 -12.34 -6.40
C ALA A 131 2.89 -13.25 -5.26
N ALA A 132 1.88 -12.85 -4.48
CA ALA A 132 1.33 -13.73 -3.43
C ALA A 132 0.77 -15.05 -4.00
N VAL A 133 0.14 -15.01 -5.18
CA VAL A 133 -0.31 -16.22 -5.90
C VAL A 133 0.87 -17.02 -6.44
N GLY A 134 1.90 -16.38 -6.97
CA GLY A 134 3.13 -17.05 -7.43
C GLY A 134 3.82 -17.83 -6.31
N GLU A 135 3.85 -17.26 -5.10
CA GLU A 135 4.35 -17.93 -3.89
C GLU A 135 3.54 -19.19 -3.55
N LEU A 136 2.21 -19.08 -3.60
CA LEU A 136 1.30 -20.19 -3.36
C LEU A 136 1.48 -21.30 -4.43
N LEU A 137 1.57 -20.93 -5.71
CA LEU A 137 1.77 -21.87 -6.80
C LEU A 137 3.11 -22.61 -6.69
N ALA A 138 4.18 -21.89 -6.38
CA ALA A 138 5.50 -22.49 -6.16
C ALA A 138 5.46 -23.54 -5.02
N HIS A 139 4.76 -23.26 -3.93
CA HIS A 139 4.58 -24.24 -2.85
C HIS A 139 3.69 -25.43 -3.22
N LEU A 140 2.62 -25.23 -4.00
CA LEU A 140 1.74 -26.32 -4.43
C LEU A 140 2.40 -27.25 -5.45
N THR A 141 3.38 -26.74 -6.19
CA THR A 141 4.12 -27.49 -7.23
C THR A 141 5.44 -28.09 -6.73
N ASP A 142 5.87 -27.72 -5.52
CA ASP A 142 7.04 -28.27 -4.83
C ASP A 142 6.97 -29.81 -4.66
N PRO A 143 5.83 -30.43 -4.25
CA PRO A 143 5.71 -31.89 -4.14
C PRO A 143 5.71 -32.61 -5.50
N LEU A 144 5.39 -31.90 -6.57
CA LEU A 144 5.37 -32.41 -7.95
C LEU A 144 6.75 -32.35 -8.61
N GLY A 145 7.77 -31.81 -7.93
CA GLY A 145 9.13 -31.70 -8.47
C GLY A 145 9.26 -30.80 -9.70
N LEU A 146 8.24 -29.98 -10.00
CA LEU A 146 8.23 -29.07 -11.17
C LEU A 146 9.20 -27.89 -11.00
N PHE A 147 9.55 -27.57 -9.76
CA PHE A 147 10.59 -26.61 -9.40
C PHE A 147 11.60 -27.32 -8.49
N PRO A 148 12.44 -28.20 -9.04
CA PRO A 148 13.32 -29.02 -8.24
C PRO A 148 14.27 -28.13 -7.45
N GLY A 149 14.33 -28.35 -6.14
CA GLY A 149 15.32 -27.75 -5.27
C GLY A 149 16.72 -27.91 -5.86
N GLN A 150 17.32 -26.77 -6.20
CA GLN A 150 18.74 -26.48 -6.07
C GLN A 150 19.72 -27.65 -6.27
N SER A 151 19.99 -28.03 -7.53
CA SER A 151 21.32 -28.58 -7.93
C SER A 151 21.60 -28.70 -9.44
N ARG A 152 20.84 -28.08 -10.36
CA ARG A 152 21.21 -28.06 -11.80
C ARG A 152 20.98 -26.72 -12.49
N PRO A 153 21.84 -26.35 -13.46
CA PRO A 153 21.91 -25.01 -14.02
C PRO A 153 20.92 -24.83 -15.18
N ASP A 154 19.63 -24.67 -14.88
CA ASP A 154 18.62 -24.34 -15.89
C ASP A 154 18.57 -22.82 -16.21
N TRP A 155 19.54 -22.05 -15.69
CA TRP A 155 19.73 -20.65 -16.05
C TRP A 155 20.02 -20.47 -17.54
N VAL A 156 20.61 -21.47 -18.21
CA VAL A 156 20.87 -21.44 -19.65
C VAL A 156 19.56 -21.44 -20.44
N LEU A 157 18.58 -22.27 -20.05
CA LEU A 157 17.28 -22.37 -20.70
C LEU A 157 16.43 -21.13 -20.44
N PHE A 158 16.50 -20.56 -19.24
CA PHE A 158 15.79 -19.34 -18.90
C PHE A 158 16.39 -18.10 -19.58
N ILE A 159 17.72 -17.99 -19.64
CA ILE A 159 18.42 -16.95 -20.41
C ILE A 159 18.14 -17.12 -21.90
N LEU A 160 18.15 -18.35 -22.44
CA LEU A 160 17.74 -18.62 -23.83
C LEU A 160 16.29 -18.23 -24.07
N ALA A 161 15.35 -18.54 -23.18
CA ALA A 161 13.95 -18.15 -23.32
C ALA A 161 13.76 -16.63 -23.26
N LEU A 162 14.48 -15.94 -22.37
CA LEU A 162 14.47 -14.48 -22.25
C LEU A 162 15.13 -13.82 -23.47
N LEU A 163 16.27 -14.35 -23.95
CA LEU A 163 16.94 -13.90 -25.17
C LEU A 163 16.11 -14.17 -26.41
N VAL A 164 15.38 -15.29 -26.49
CA VAL A 164 14.43 -15.61 -27.57
C VAL A 164 13.23 -14.67 -27.51
N LEU A 165 12.68 -14.38 -26.34
CA LEU A 165 11.59 -13.40 -26.18
C LEU A 165 12.05 -11.99 -26.55
N VAL A 166 13.25 -11.59 -26.12
CA VAL A 166 13.87 -10.32 -26.51
C VAL A 166 14.12 -10.30 -28.01
N PHE A 167 14.72 -11.34 -28.60
CA PHE A 167 14.97 -11.46 -30.05
C PHE A 167 13.69 -11.44 -30.88
N LEU A 168 12.64 -12.14 -30.46
CA LEU A 168 11.32 -12.11 -31.10
C LEU A 168 10.65 -10.74 -30.94
N SER A 169 10.87 -10.06 -29.81
CA SER A 169 10.40 -8.68 -29.61
C SER A 169 11.18 -7.68 -30.47
N LEU A 170 12.49 -7.89 -30.66
CA LEU A 170 13.36 -7.10 -31.53
C LEU A 170 13.04 -7.31 -33.00
N ARG A 171 12.68 -8.53 -33.43
CA ARG A 171 12.16 -8.78 -34.79
C ARG A 171 10.87 -8.01 -35.08
N LYS A 172 10.04 -7.78 -34.06
CA LYS A 172 8.84 -6.94 -34.16
C LYS A 172 9.13 -5.43 -34.20
N LEU A 173 10.33 -4.95 -33.88
CA LEU A 173 10.74 -3.54 -34.09
C LEU A 173 10.76 -3.15 -35.57
N SER A 174 10.95 -4.10 -36.47
CA SER A 174 10.96 -3.83 -37.91
C SER A 174 9.57 -3.46 -38.46
N ALA A 175 8.49 -3.69 -37.69
CA ALA A 175 7.12 -3.46 -38.12
C ALA A 175 6.35 -2.49 -37.18
N LYS A 176 6.54 -1.18 -37.43
CA LYS A 176 5.67 -0.03 -37.06
C LYS A 176 5.62 0.48 -35.61
N LYS A 177 5.63 1.83 -35.53
CA LYS A 177 5.41 2.80 -34.43
C LYS A 177 5.36 2.24 -32.99
N THR A 178 6.43 2.54 -32.27
CA THR A 178 6.73 2.23 -30.87
C THR A 178 5.73 2.84 -29.87
N ASN A 179 5.03 1.97 -29.13
CA ASN A 179 4.13 2.34 -28.01
C ASN A 179 4.85 2.33 -26.65
N LEU A 180 4.42 3.19 -25.72
CA LEU A 180 4.88 3.28 -24.32
C LEU A 180 4.95 1.93 -23.56
N ALA A 181 4.10 0.97 -23.92
CA ALA A 181 4.12 -0.38 -23.36
C ALA A 181 5.44 -1.12 -23.61
N TYR A 182 6.15 -0.80 -24.70
CA TYR A 182 7.46 -1.39 -25.01
C TYR A 182 8.56 -0.82 -24.12
N TRP A 183 8.53 0.47 -23.81
CA TRP A 183 9.44 1.07 -22.82
C TRP A 183 9.19 0.53 -21.42
N ILE A 184 7.94 0.20 -21.10
CA ILE A 184 7.60 -0.50 -19.85
C ILE A 184 8.17 -1.92 -19.86
N LEU A 185 8.02 -2.68 -20.94
CA LEU A 185 8.55 -4.05 -21.07
C LEU A 185 10.09 -4.11 -21.07
N ALA A 186 10.75 -3.25 -21.87
CA ALA A 186 12.19 -3.12 -21.90
C ALA A 186 12.72 -2.57 -20.56
N GLY A 187 12.02 -1.60 -19.96
CA GLY A 187 12.32 -1.09 -18.63
C GLY A 187 12.19 -2.16 -17.55
N THR A 188 11.16 -3.02 -17.61
CA THR A 188 11.03 -4.16 -16.69
C THR A 188 12.12 -5.20 -16.91
N ALA A 189 12.51 -5.48 -18.16
CA ALA A 189 13.58 -6.44 -18.45
C ALA A 189 14.95 -5.91 -17.99
N VAL A 190 15.24 -4.64 -18.24
CA VAL A 190 16.47 -3.96 -17.78
C VAL A 190 16.46 -3.82 -16.26
N TRP A 191 15.32 -3.55 -15.63
CA TRP A 191 15.20 -3.50 -14.17
C TRP A 191 15.42 -4.89 -13.55
N ILE A 192 14.88 -5.95 -14.14
CA ILE A 192 15.14 -7.34 -13.71
C ILE A 192 16.64 -7.66 -13.84
N LEU A 193 17.28 -7.25 -14.94
CA LEU A 193 18.73 -7.41 -15.16
C LEU A 193 19.57 -6.57 -14.17
N LEU A 194 19.16 -5.34 -13.87
CA LEU A 194 19.82 -4.48 -12.89
C LEU A 194 19.66 -5.01 -11.47
N VAL A 195 18.47 -5.50 -11.10
CA VAL A 195 18.24 -6.14 -9.80
C VAL A 195 19.03 -7.44 -9.69
N PHE A 196 19.19 -8.18 -10.78
CA PHE A 196 20.04 -9.37 -10.84
C PHE A 196 21.53 -9.02 -10.63
N PHE A 197 22.05 -7.98 -11.27
CA PHE A 197 23.47 -7.58 -11.15
C PHE A 197 23.82 -6.80 -9.87
N LEU A 198 22.88 -6.02 -9.34
CA LEU A 198 23.11 -5.19 -8.14
C LEU A 198 22.85 -5.94 -6.83
N SER A 199 22.17 -7.09 -6.86
CA SER A 199 21.86 -7.87 -5.65
C SER A 199 22.99 -8.84 -5.29
N GLY A 200 24.10 -8.29 -4.82
CA GLY A 200 24.90 -8.97 -3.81
C GLY A 200 24.06 -9.05 -2.53
N HIS A 201 23.50 -10.24 -2.27
CA HIS A 201 22.75 -10.65 -1.07
C HIS A 201 21.38 -9.95 -0.79
N SER A 202 20.33 -10.79 -0.71
CA SER A 202 19.17 -10.67 0.20
C SER A 202 18.14 -9.51 0.07
N LEU A 203 17.87 -8.97 -1.12
CA LEU A 203 16.94 -7.84 -1.27
C LEU A 203 15.46 -8.15 -1.62
N VAL A 204 15.04 -9.40 -1.81
CA VAL A 204 13.64 -9.70 -2.18
C VAL A 204 13.07 -10.87 -1.36
N GLY A 205 12.99 -10.68 -0.05
CA GLY A 205 12.10 -11.50 0.78
C GLY A 205 10.65 -11.04 0.66
N ALA A 206 9.68 -11.95 0.81
CA ALA A 206 8.24 -11.64 0.86
C ALA A 206 7.87 -10.56 1.92
N SER A 207 8.75 -10.32 2.90
CA SER A 207 8.68 -9.22 3.88
C SER A 207 8.81 -7.80 3.29
N LEU A 208 9.41 -7.63 2.11
CA LEU A 208 9.59 -6.32 1.46
C LEU A 208 8.39 -5.88 0.62
N GLN A 209 7.64 -6.80 0.02
CA GLN A 209 6.62 -6.46 -0.98
C GLN A 209 5.36 -5.80 -0.40
N THR A 210 4.73 -6.37 0.63
CA THR A 210 3.56 -5.72 1.28
C THR A 210 3.96 -4.81 2.44
N GLY A 211 5.11 -5.04 3.09
CA GLY A 211 5.54 -4.24 4.26
C GLY A 211 6.02 -2.82 3.93
N LEU A 212 6.46 -2.56 2.68
CA LEU A 212 6.99 -1.26 2.25
C LEU A 212 5.97 -0.42 1.47
N LEU A 213 5.13 -1.06 0.65
CA LEU A 213 4.17 -0.37 -0.22
C LEU A 213 2.78 -0.23 0.40
N ASP A 214 2.48 -0.98 1.46
CA ASP A 214 1.23 -0.79 2.19
C ASP A 214 1.36 0.40 3.15
N PRO A 215 0.43 1.39 3.11
CA PRO A 215 0.51 2.57 3.96
C PRO A 215 0.56 2.29 5.46
N ILE A 216 -0.13 1.25 5.97
CA ILE A 216 -0.18 1.02 7.43
C ILE A 216 1.12 0.39 7.93
N PRO A 217 1.62 -0.73 7.35
CA PRO A 217 2.96 -1.24 7.65
C PRO A 217 4.06 -0.22 7.40
N LEU A 218 4.01 0.56 6.32
CA LEU A 218 5.00 1.61 6.04
C LEU A 218 5.02 2.63 7.17
N MET A 219 3.86 3.22 7.51
CA MET A 219 3.75 4.18 8.63
C MET A 219 4.26 3.58 9.94
N HIS A 220 3.85 2.35 10.25
CA HIS A 220 4.22 1.68 11.48
C HIS A 220 5.74 1.41 11.55
N ARG A 221 6.36 0.96 10.45
CA ARG A 221 7.82 0.77 10.37
C ARG A 221 8.57 2.10 10.45
N SER A 222 8.10 3.14 9.79
CA SER A 222 8.71 4.47 9.86
C SER A 222 8.67 5.04 11.29
N VAL A 223 7.56 4.87 12.00
CA VAL A 223 7.49 5.30 13.41
C VAL A 223 8.44 4.47 14.28
N ASN A 224 8.39 3.14 14.19
CA ASN A 224 9.15 2.27 15.10
C ASN A 224 10.66 2.21 14.82
N LEU A 225 11.07 2.29 13.56
CA LEU A 225 12.47 2.08 13.16
C LEU A 225 13.21 3.38 12.85
N VAL A 226 12.49 4.50 12.69
CA VAL A 226 13.09 5.80 12.34
C VAL A 226 12.73 6.85 13.38
N ILE A 227 11.45 7.18 13.53
CA ILE A 227 11.03 8.32 14.36
C ILE A 227 11.34 8.08 15.84
N LEU A 228 10.93 6.93 16.39
CA LEU A 228 11.13 6.64 17.82
C LEU A 228 12.60 6.53 18.20
N PRO A 229 13.48 5.82 17.46
CA PRO A 229 14.91 5.83 17.74
C PRO A 229 15.56 7.22 17.71
N LEU A 230 15.13 8.11 16.78
CA LEU A 230 15.60 9.49 16.72
C LEU A 230 15.15 10.30 17.95
N VAL A 231 13.89 10.15 18.37
CA VAL A 231 13.35 10.79 19.58
C VAL A 231 14.04 10.26 20.83
N ASP A 232 14.29 8.95 20.90
CA ASP A 232 15.06 8.32 21.98
C ASP A 232 16.50 8.81 22.02
N GLY A 233 17.09 9.13 20.88
CA GLY A 233 18.47 9.66 20.82
C GLY A 233 18.57 11.06 21.37
N ALA A 234 17.48 11.82 21.25
CA ALA A 234 17.37 13.14 21.82
C ALA A 234 16.95 13.15 23.30
N THR A 235 16.23 12.12 23.78
CA THR A 235 15.56 12.17 25.10
C THR A 235 15.99 11.10 26.10
N HIS A 236 16.57 9.97 25.65
CA HIS A 236 16.93 8.80 26.46
C HIS A 236 15.80 8.21 27.32
N LYS A 237 14.52 8.40 26.95
CA LYS A 237 13.36 8.05 27.80
C LYS A 237 12.56 6.81 27.40
N LEU A 238 12.56 6.38 26.13
CA LEU A 238 11.65 5.31 25.67
C LEU A 238 12.36 3.99 25.36
N ALA A 239 13.69 3.97 25.22
CA ALA A 239 14.47 2.75 25.01
C ALA A 239 15.73 2.72 25.88
N VAL A 240 16.01 1.56 26.47
CA VAL A 240 17.20 1.31 27.32
C VAL A 240 18.51 1.48 26.53
N THR A 241 18.50 1.24 25.21
CA THR A 241 19.66 1.49 24.33
C THR A 241 19.24 2.09 22.98
N GLN A 242 20.06 3.01 22.44
CA GLN A 242 19.92 3.60 21.11
C GLN A 242 20.11 2.54 20.01
N ARG A 243 19.16 2.42 19.07
CA ARG A 243 19.18 1.36 18.05
C ARG A 243 18.76 1.87 16.67
N PHE A 244 19.71 1.89 15.74
CA PHE A 244 19.44 2.11 14.32
C PHE A 244 19.49 0.76 13.61
N ALA A 245 18.35 0.30 13.08
CA ALA A 245 18.28 -0.94 12.31
C ALA A 245 18.87 -0.74 10.91
N VAL A 246 19.61 -1.75 10.41
CA VAL A 246 20.11 -1.75 9.03
C VAL A 246 18.92 -1.68 8.06
N GLY A 247 18.92 -0.68 7.17
CA GLY A 247 17.81 -0.41 6.24
C GLY A 247 16.71 0.54 6.76
N ALA A 248 16.78 0.99 8.02
CA ALA A 248 15.85 2.00 8.54
C ALA A 248 15.92 3.32 7.76
N TRP A 249 17.11 3.71 7.29
CA TRP A 249 17.31 4.90 6.46
C TRP A 249 16.51 4.82 5.14
N PHE A 250 16.44 3.64 4.52
CA PHE A 250 15.72 3.43 3.27
C PHE A 250 14.21 3.52 3.50
N ILE A 251 13.70 2.90 4.56
CA ILE A 251 12.28 3.00 4.96
C ILE A 251 11.92 4.46 5.27
N GLY A 252 12.79 5.17 5.99
CA GLY A 252 12.66 6.59 6.28
C GLY A 252 12.62 7.45 5.01
N ALA A 253 13.51 7.18 4.05
CA ALA A 253 13.55 7.88 2.77
C ALA A 253 12.28 7.65 1.94
N VAL A 254 11.80 6.41 1.84
CA VAL A 254 10.55 6.08 1.13
C VAL A 254 9.35 6.78 1.78
N PHE A 255 9.26 6.74 3.11
CA PHE A 255 8.21 7.42 3.86
C PHE A 255 8.25 8.94 3.68
N LEU A 256 9.43 9.55 3.82
CA LEU A 256 9.62 10.98 3.64
C LEU A 256 9.26 11.40 2.21
N ALA A 257 9.72 10.65 1.19
CA ALA A 257 9.36 10.89 -0.19
C ALA A 257 7.85 10.81 -0.41
N ALA A 258 7.18 9.79 0.15
CA ALA A 258 5.73 9.66 0.08
C ALA A 258 5.03 10.90 0.64
N VAL A 259 5.42 11.34 1.84
CA VAL A 259 4.83 12.49 2.53
C VAL A 259 5.14 13.81 1.80
N LEU A 260 6.37 14.04 1.35
CA LEU A 260 6.76 15.30 0.68
C LEU A 260 6.16 15.47 -0.71
N LEU A 261 5.96 14.38 -1.46
CA LEU A 261 5.31 14.45 -2.78
C LEU A 261 3.86 14.97 -2.73
N ASN A 262 3.25 14.91 -1.54
CA ASN A 262 1.94 15.48 -1.26
C ASN A 262 1.88 17.02 -1.44
N LEU A 263 3.02 17.70 -1.32
CA LEU A 263 3.13 19.15 -1.57
C LEU A 263 2.84 19.48 -3.04
N ARG A 264 3.13 18.55 -3.96
CA ARG A 264 2.86 18.69 -5.40
C ARG A 264 1.43 18.29 -5.74
N ALA A 265 1.03 17.06 -5.41
CA ALA A 265 -0.34 16.58 -5.63
C ALA A 265 -0.95 16.12 -4.29
N PRO A 266 -2.17 16.60 -3.94
CA PRO A 266 -2.79 16.20 -2.69
C PRO A 266 -3.01 14.70 -2.64
N ARG A 267 -2.73 14.12 -1.48
CA ARG A 267 -2.72 12.67 -1.20
C ARG A 267 -1.97 11.86 -2.27
N PHE A 268 -0.82 12.35 -2.74
CA PHE A 268 -0.02 11.70 -3.80
C PHE A 268 0.09 10.18 -3.62
N TYR A 269 0.53 9.71 -2.45
CA TYR A 269 0.71 8.27 -2.21
C TYR A 269 -0.61 7.50 -2.33
N CYS A 270 -1.69 7.97 -1.68
CA CYS A 270 -3.01 7.33 -1.72
C CYS A 270 -3.63 7.30 -3.12
N ARG A 271 -3.26 8.25 -3.97
CA ARG A 271 -3.78 8.46 -5.32
C ARG A 271 -3.00 7.66 -6.38
N PHE A 272 -1.70 7.50 -6.23
CA PHE A 272 -0.83 6.94 -7.27
C PHE A 272 -0.14 5.63 -6.90
N VAL A 273 0.17 5.39 -5.62
CA VAL A 273 1.06 4.29 -5.20
C VAL A 273 0.34 3.26 -4.33
N CYS A 274 -0.53 3.71 -3.44
CA CYS A 274 -1.13 2.92 -2.37
C CYS A 274 -1.96 1.72 -2.87
N PRO A 275 -1.47 0.47 -2.71
CA PRO A 275 -2.17 -0.73 -3.16
C PRO A 275 -3.39 -1.03 -2.28
N LEU A 276 -3.32 -0.76 -0.97
CA LEU A 276 -4.49 -0.84 -0.07
C LEU A 276 -5.60 0.11 -0.54
N GLY A 277 -5.20 1.30 -1.00
CA GLY A 277 -6.09 2.28 -1.57
C GLY A 277 -6.74 1.82 -2.87
N ALA A 278 -5.99 1.13 -3.73
CA ALA A 278 -6.54 0.50 -4.93
C ALA A 278 -7.52 -0.61 -4.57
N LEU A 279 -7.24 -1.42 -3.55
CA LEU A 279 -8.13 -2.49 -3.09
C LEU A 279 -9.47 -1.91 -2.62
N PHE A 280 -9.45 -0.91 -1.75
CA PHE A 280 -10.68 -0.22 -1.36
C PHE A 280 -11.36 0.52 -2.52
N GLY A 281 -10.61 1.02 -3.50
CA GLY A 281 -11.16 1.60 -4.72
C GLY A 281 -11.94 0.57 -5.55
N VAL A 282 -11.39 -0.63 -5.70
CA VAL A 282 -12.09 -1.76 -6.36
C VAL A 282 -13.32 -2.18 -5.56
N LEU A 283 -13.24 -2.27 -4.22
CA LEU A 283 -14.38 -2.64 -3.37
C LEU A 283 -15.49 -1.57 -3.38
N SER A 284 -15.12 -0.29 -3.44
CA SER A 284 -16.06 0.83 -3.44
C SER A 284 -16.98 0.88 -4.67
N ARG A 285 -16.68 0.09 -5.72
CA ARG A 285 -17.60 -0.10 -6.85
C ARG A 285 -18.95 -0.68 -6.43
N TYR A 286 -18.97 -1.42 -5.32
CA TYR A 286 -20.15 -2.05 -4.75
C TYR A 286 -20.71 -1.23 -3.58
N ALA A 287 -20.21 -0.02 -3.35
CA ALA A 287 -20.62 0.84 -2.25
C ALA A 287 -22.13 1.12 -2.34
N LEU A 288 -22.89 0.73 -1.32
CA LEU A 288 -24.31 1.03 -1.22
C LEU A 288 -24.52 2.54 -1.06
N TRP A 289 -23.83 3.18 -0.12
CA TRP A 289 -23.84 4.63 0.05
C TRP A 289 -22.60 5.25 -0.58
N ARG A 290 -22.82 6.23 -1.46
CA ARG A 290 -21.76 6.94 -2.19
C ARG A 290 -22.08 8.41 -2.36
N VAL A 291 -21.03 9.18 -2.64
CA VAL A 291 -21.14 10.60 -2.95
C VAL A 291 -21.63 10.75 -4.38
N GLY A 292 -22.71 11.50 -4.58
CA GLY A 292 -23.37 11.69 -5.88
C GLY A 292 -23.99 13.08 -6.00
N LYS A 293 -24.32 13.49 -7.22
CA LYS A 293 -25.11 14.70 -7.46
C LYS A 293 -26.61 14.42 -7.42
N ASN A 294 -27.35 15.35 -6.85
CA ASN A 294 -28.81 15.30 -6.73
C ASN A 294 -29.53 15.80 -7.98
N GLN A 295 -28.89 16.70 -8.74
CA GLN A 295 -29.43 17.32 -9.94
C GLN A 295 -28.33 17.46 -11.01
N SER A 296 -28.74 17.61 -12.27
CA SER A 296 -27.83 17.73 -13.42
C SER A 296 -27.29 19.15 -13.61
N GLU A 297 -28.05 20.16 -13.20
CA GLU A 297 -27.69 21.57 -13.32
C GLU A 297 -26.55 21.90 -12.35
N CYS A 298 -25.37 22.19 -12.89
CA CYS A 298 -24.19 22.54 -12.12
C CYS A 298 -23.49 23.73 -12.79
N SER A 299 -23.29 24.81 -12.04
CA SER A 299 -22.62 26.03 -12.55
C SER A 299 -21.14 25.87 -12.91
N GLN A 300 -20.57 24.68 -12.69
CA GLN A 300 -19.14 24.37 -12.86
C GLN A 300 -18.20 25.35 -12.14
N CYS A 301 -18.60 25.89 -10.98
CA CYS A 301 -17.79 26.82 -10.20
C CYS A 301 -16.46 26.28 -9.62
N ALA A 302 -16.09 25.03 -9.90
CA ALA A 302 -14.85 24.33 -9.51
C ALA A 302 -14.55 24.26 -7.99
N ARG A 303 -15.47 24.68 -7.12
CA ARG A 303 -15.29 24.68 -5.66
C ARG A 303 -15.14 23.27 -5.07
N CYS A 304 -16.01 22.35 -5.47
CA CYS A 304 -15.93 20.96 -5.05
C CYS A 304 -14.66 20.28 -5.60
N GLU A 305 -14.22 20.64 -6.81
CA GLU A 305 -12.99 20.16 -7.43
C GLU A 305 -11.76 20.62 -6.63
N GLY A 306 -11.69 21.91 -6.28
CA GLY A 306 -10.61 22.46 -5.46
C GLY A 306 -10.57 21.93 -4.03
N ALA A 307 -11.69 21.46 -3.49
CA ALA A 307 -11.79 20.88 -2.15
C ALA A 307 -11.62 19.35 -2.12
N CYS A 308 -11.66 18.69 -3.28
CA CYS A 308 -11.55 17.23 -3.40
C CYS A 308 -10.14 16.76 -3.02
N GLU A 309 -10.03 15.67 -2.29
CA GLU A 309 -8.72 15.06 -1.95
C GLU A 309 -8.44 13.77 -2.73
N GLY A 310 -9.47 13.23 -3.40
CA GLY A 310 -9.36 11.98 -4.17
C GLY A 310 -9.11 12.20 -5.66
N ALA A 311 -9.23 13.43 -6.16
CA ALA A 311 -9.23 13.73 -7.59
C ALA A 311 -10.26 12.88 -8.38
N CYS A 312 -11.46 12.76 -7.80
CA CYS A 312 -12.57 11.97 -8.35
C CYS A 312 -13.52 12.77 -9.25
N GLU A 313 -13.16 13.99 -9.66
CA GLU A 313 -13.93 14.85 -10.55
C GLU A 313 -15.39 15.13 -10.07
N PRO A 314 -15.60 15.61 -8.82
CA PRO A 314 -16.94 15.86 -8.28
C PRO A 314 -17.78 16.86 -9.10
N SER A 315 -17.19 17.75 -9.89
CA SER A 315 -17.95 18.66 -10.75
C SER A 315 -18.46 18.02 -12.04
N ALA A 316 -17.91 16.88 -12.44
CA ALA A 316 -18.28 16.16 -13.67
C ALA A 316 -18.88 14.79 -13.33
N LYS A 317 -18.43 13.72 -14.01
CA LYS A 317 -18.79 12.34 -13.69
C LYS A 317 -17.90 11.83 -12.57
N ILE A 318 -18.50 11.57 -11.41
CA ILE A 318 -17.74 11.18 -10.23
C ILE A 318 -17.10 9.80 -10.44
N ARG A 319 -15.79 9.72 -10.21
CA ARG A 319 -15.05 8.45 -10.20
C ARG A 319 -15.12 7.80 -8.83
N ILE A 320 -15.99 6.80 -8.68
CA ILE A 320 -16.26 6.17 -7.38
C ILE A 320 -14.99 5.49 -6.82
N SER A 321 -14.21 4.84 -7.68
CA SER A 321 -12.97 4.16 -7.32
C SER A 321 -11.86 5.09 -6.78
N GLU A 322 -11.94 6.38 -7.10
CA GLU A 322 -10.99 7.42 -6.66
C GLU A 322 -11.50 8.24 -5.47
N CYS A 323 -12.80 8.20 -5.18
CA CYS A 323 -13.38 8.90 -4.06
C CYS A 323 -12.86 8.32 -2.73
N VAL A 324 -12.15 9.14 -1.94
CA VAL A 324 -11.63 8.76 -0.62
C VAL A 324 -12.60 9.06 0.52
N LEU A 325 -13.86 9.38 0.21
CA LEU A 325 -14.92 9.71 1.18
C LEU A 325 -14.54 10.81 2.21
N CYS A 326 -13.90 11.88 1.74
CA CYS A 326 -13.51 13.01 2.59
C CYS A 326 -14.68 13.96 2.94
N MET A 327 -15.77 13.91 2.17
CA MET A 327 -16.97 14.75 2.33
C MET A 327 -16.77 16.27 2.18
N ASN A 328 -15.58 16.74 1.76
CA ASN A 328 -15.32 18.18 1.59
C ASN A 328 -16.17 18.79 0.47
N CYS A 329 -16.48 18.02 -0.58
CA CYS A 329 -17.31 18.48 -1.69
C CYS A 329 -18.76 18.76 -1.27
N LEU A 330 -19.29 18.02 -0.29
CA LEU A 330 -20.62 18.26 0.27
C LEU A 330 -20.64 19.60 1.03
N ASP A 331 -19.63 19.88 1.86
CA ASP A 331 -19.60 21.11 2.67
C ASP A 331 -19.28 22.38 1.85
N THR A 332 -18.58 22.25 0.71
CA THR A 332 -18.13 23.40 -0.10
C THR A 332 -19.10 23.76 -1.24
N CYS A 333 -20.02 22.87 -1.60
CA CYS A 333 -20.98 23.12 -2.68
C CYS A 333 -21.98 24.20 -2.25
N ARG A 334 -22.01 25.34 -2.95
CA ARG A 334 -22.97 26.44 -2.66
C ARG A 334 -24.39 26.15 -3.17
N GLU A 335 -24.50 25.35 -4.20
CA GLU A 335 -25.77 24.96 -4.84
C GLU A 335 -26.41 23.73 -4.17
N ASP A 336 -25.78 23.18 -3.11
CA ASP A 336 -26.25 22.00 -2.37
C ASP A 336 -26.56 20.78 -3.28
N LEU A 337 -25.86 20.68 -4.40
CA LEU A 337 -26.05 19.62 -5.39
C LEU A 337 -25.42 18.28 -4.97
N MET A 338 -24.50 18.30 -4.02
CA MET A 338 -23.71 17.14 -3.62
C MET A 338 -24.37 16.45 -2.42
N GLY A 339 -24.67 15.17 -2.55
CA GLY A 339 -25.27 14.36 -1.49
C GLY A 339 -24.48 13.07 -1.20
N TYR A 340 -24.77 12.45 -0.07
CA TYR A 340 -24.36 11.08 0.25
C TYR A 340 -25.60 10.19 0.26
N ARG A 341 -25.71 9.30 -0.72
CA ARG A 341 -26.97 8.63 -1.07
C ARG A 341 -26.72 7.24 -1.65
N THR A 342 -27.80 6.45 -1.75
CA THR A 342 -27.78 5.10 -2.32
C THR A 342 -28.06 5.06 -3.81
N THR A 343 -28.67 6.13 -4.34
CA THR A 343 -28.93 6.28 -5.76
C THR A 343 -27.67 6.75 -6.50
N PRO A 344 -27.45 6.29 -7.74
CA PRO A 344 -26.40 6.85 -8.60
C PRO A 344 -26.56 8.37 -8.79
N SER A 345 -25.45 9.05 -9.04
CA SER A 345 -25.40 10.47 -9.42
C SER A 345 -26.14 10.73 -10.74
N GLU A 346 -26.97 11.78 -10.80
CA GLU A 346 -27.76 12.17 -11.99
C GLU A 346 -26.89 12.40 -13.24
N LEU A 347 -25.69 12.97 -13.08
CA LEU A 347 -24.74 13.21 -14.18
C LEU A 347 -23.98 11.93 -14.63
N GLY A 348 -24.26 10.79 -14.00
CA GLY A 348 -23.57 9.52 -14.19
C GLY A 348 -22.31 9.36 -13.33
N GLU A 349 -21.81 8.12 -13.28
CA GLU A 349 -20.67 7.72 -12.45
C GLU A 349 -19.68 6.88 -13.27
N VAL A 350 -18.39 7.01 -12.95
CA VAL A 350 -17.35 6.11 -13.44
C VAL A 350 -16.98 5.16 -12.32
N VAL A 351 -17.43 3.92 -12.44
CA VAL A 351 -17.33 2.92 -11.37
C VAL A 351 -16.03 2.11 -11.47
N SER A 352 -15.61 1.74 -12.69
CA SER A 352 -14.43 0.93 -12.91
C SER A 352 -13.14 1.77 -12.92
N PRO A 353 -12.03 1.27 -12.35
CA PRO A 353 -10.73 1.91 -12.52
C PRO A 353 -10.29 1.87 -13.99
N ASP A 354 -9.49 2.87 -14.38
CA ASP A 354 -8.97 3.04 -15.73
C ASP A 354 -7.77 2.09 -15.97
N LEU A 355 -8.06 0.79 -16.08
CA LEU A 355 -7.06 -0.25 -16.30
C LEU A 355 -7.38 -1.01 -17.59
N SER A 356 -6.41 -1.06 -18.50
CA SER A 356 -6.54 -1.86 -19.72
C SER A 356 -6.45 -3.35 -19.42
N ARG A 357 -7.20 -4.18 -20.17
CA ARG A 357 -7.13 -5.66 -20.06
C ARG A 357 -5.70 -6.19 -20.19
N ARG A 358 -4.92 -5.62 -21.12
CA ARG A 358 -3.50 -5.95 -21.30
C ARG A 358 -2.68 -5.59 -20.06
N GLY A 359 -2.91 -4.41 -19.47
CA GLY A 359 -2.26 -3.99 -18.24
C GLY A 359 -2.56 -4.92 -17.07
N PHE A 360 -3.82 -5.36 -16.92
CA PHE A 360 -4.20 -6.35 -15.91
C PHE A 360 -3.42 -7.66 -16.07
N VAL A 361 -3.45 -8.26 -17.26
CA VAL A 361 -2.80 -9.55 -17.53
C VAL A 361 -1.29 -9.44 -17.35
N MET A 362 -0.65 -8.40 -17.91
CA MET A 362 0.79 -8.21 -17.78
C MET A 362 1.23 -8.02 -16.33
N SER A 363 0.48 -7.26 -15.53
CA SER A 363 0.80 -7.04 -14.10
C SER A 363 0.66 -8.31 -13.27
N LEU A 364 -0.36 -9.12 -13.58
CA LEU A 364 -0.59 -10.39 -12.90
C LEU A 364 0.51 -11.40 -13.25
N LEU A 365 0.81 -11.56 -14.54
CA LEU A 365 1.85 -12.47 -15.02
C LEU A 365 3.24 -12.06 -14.52
N SER A 366 3.56 -10.76 -14.51
CA SER A 366 4.83 -10.28 -13.97
C SER A 366 4.92 -10.49 -12.46
N GLY A 367 3.83 -10.29 -11.73
CA GLY A 367 3.74 -10.61 -10.30
C GLY A 367 3.97 -12.10 -10.04
N VAL A 368 3.29 -12.99 -10.76
CA VAL A 368 3.46 -14.45 -10.61
C VAL A 368 4.89 -14.88 -10.97
N ALA A 369 5.44 -14.34 -12.06
CA ALA A 369 6.78 -14.68 -12.53
C ALA A 369 7.91 -14.14 -11.64
N VAL A 370 7.70 -13.03 -10.91
CA VAL A 370 8.75 -12.44 -10.06
C VAL A 370 9.14 -13.36 -8.91
N VAL A 371 8.23 -14.21 -8.43
CA VAL A 371 8.50 -15.06 -7.27
C VAL A 371 9.53 -16.14 -7.54
N PRO A 372 9.38 -17.02 -8.56
CA PRO A 372 10.43 -17.97 -8.91
C PRO A 372 11.72 -17.23 -9.24
N LEU A 373 11.66 -16.10 -9.97
CA LEU A 373 12.83 -15.27 -10.31
C LEU A 373 13.56 -14.69 -9.10
N ALA A 374 12.83 -14.18 -8.10
CA ALA A 374 13.42 -13.66 -6.87
C ALA A 374 13.99 -14.80 -6.02
N ARG A 375 13.36 -15.98 -6.06
CA ARG A 375 13.86 -17.21 -5.41
C ARG A 375 15.08 -17.81 -6.12
N LEU A 376 15.29 -17.55 -7.42
CA LEU A 376 16.54 -17.86 -8.12
C LEU A 376 17.76 -17.12 -7.52
N GLY A 377 17.55 -16.04 -6.77
CA GLY A 377 18.58 -15.23 -6.12
C GLY A 377 18.88 -15.60 -4.65
N GLY A 378 18.36 -16.72 -4.14
CA GLY A 378 18.59 -17.13 -2.77
C GLY A 378 17.29 -17.48 -2.08
N THR A 379 17.16 -18.76 -1.74
CA THR A 379 15.97 -19.32 -1.14
C THR A 379 15.66 -18.61 0.18
N LEU A 380 14.37 -18.35 0.41
CA LEU A 380 13.78 -18.14 1.74
C LEU A 380 13.88 -19.42 2.62
N GLY A 381 14.59 -20.46 2.16
CA GLY A 381 14.87 -21.70 2.88
C GLY A 381 16.34 -21.87 3.29
N SER A 382 17.33 -21.23 2.65
CA SER A 382 18.75 -21.43 2.98
C SER A 382 19.39 -20.34 3.84
N ASN A 383 18.67 -19.23 4.11
CA ASN A 383 19.10 -18.20 5.06
C ASN A 383 18.56 -18.42 6.48
N TRP A 384 17.74 -19.46 6.69
CA TRP A 384 17.37 -19.88 8.02
C TRP A 384 18.55 -20.62 8.65
N SER A 385 19.29 -19.92 9.50
CA SER A 385 20.22 -20.58 10.41
C SER A 385 19.50 -20.86 11.73
N PRO A 386 19.49 -22.11 12.23
CA PRO A 386 19.00 -22.42 13.58
C PRO A 386 19.78 -21.68 14.68
N THR A 387 20.90 -21.03 14.33
CA THR A 387 21.73 -20.20 15.23
C THR A 387 21.34 -18.73 15.28
N LEU A 388 20.35 -18.27 14.50
CA LEU A 388 19.90 -16.87 14.55
C LEU A 388 19.20 -16.56 15.88
N ILE A 389 19.69 -15.54 16.57
CA ILE A 389 19.17 -15.08 17.86
C ILE A 389 17.79 -14.44 17.62
N ARG A 390 16.76 -14.89 18.37
CA ARG A 390 15.43 -14.28 18.38
C ARG A 390 15.20 -13.45 19.64
N PRO A 391 14.31 -12.45 19.60
CA PRO A 391 13.85 -11.78 20.81
C PRO A 391 13.26 -12.80 21.81
N PRO A 392 13.52 -12.65 23.11
CA PRO A 392 12.96 -13.53 24.12
C PRO A 392 11.43 -13.54 24.06
N GLY A 393 10.82 -14.73 24.13
CA GLY A 393 9.37 -14.92 23.99
C GLY A 393 8.85 -15.02 22.54
N ALA A 394 9.73 -15.02 21.54
CA ALA A 394 9.33 -15.30 20.16
C ALA A 394 8.87 -16.75 19.99
N LEU A 395 7.82 -16.95 19.19
CA LEU A 395 7.32 -18.28 18.81
C LEU A 395 8.34 -19.03 17.93
N THR A 396 8.04 -20.29 17.61
CA THR A 396 8.76 -21.05 16.58
C THR A 396 8.72 -20.27 15.25
N GLU A 397 9.69 -20.50 14.35
CA GLU A 397 9.77 -19.75 13.06
C GLU A 397 8.46 -19.86 12.29
N GLU A 398 7.94 -21.08 12.22
CA GLU A 398 6.73 -21.39 11.47
C GLU A 398 5.52 -20.65 12.06
N ASP A 399 5.36 -20.69 13.39
CA ASP A 399 4.27 -20.00 14.08
C ASP A 399 4.41 -18.47 14.04
N PHE A 400 5.65 -17.98 14.06
CA PHE A 400 5.95 -16.56 13.92
C PHE A 400 5.60 -16.05 12.52
N LEU A 401 6.03 -16.75 11.47
CA LEU A 401 5.75 -16.38 10.08
C LEU A 401 4.25 -16.45 9.77
N LYS A 402 3.53 -17.43 10.30
CA LYS A 402 2.06 -17.53 10.21
C LYS A 402 1.34 -16.32 10.80
N ARG A 403 1.92 -15.68 11.82
CA ARG A 403 1.35 -14.52 12.52
C ARG A 403 1.95 -13.18 12.09
N CYS A 404 2.96 -13.19 11.22
CA CYS A 404 3.69 -11.99 10.85
C CYS A 404 2.84 -11.05 9.98
N ILE A 405 2.51 -9.89 10.53
CA ILE A 405 1.81 -8.79 9.83
C ILE A 405 2.76 -7.66 9.40
N LYS A 406 4.08 -7.94 9.39
CA LYS A 406 5.14 -7.06 8.87
C LYS A 406 5.19 -5.67 9.53
N CYS A 407 4.78 -5.58 10.80
CA CYS A 407 4.80 -4.35 11.58
C CYS A 407 6.23 -3.86 11.92
N GLY A 408 7.20 -4.78 12.01
CA GLY A 408 8.57 -4.44 12.38
C GLY A 408 8.80 -4.23 13.88
N GLN A 409 7.83 -4.58 14.74
CA GLN A 409 8.03 -4.56 16.19
C GLN A 409 9.17 -5.50 16.63
N CYS A 410 9.32 -6.66 15.98
CA CYS A 410 10.40 -7.61 16.25
C CYS A 410 11.80 -6.96 16.09
N MET A 411 11.99 -6.10 15.09
CA MET A 411 13.26 -5.40 14.86
C MET A 411 13.53 -4.35 15.94
N ARG A 412 12.49 -3.65 16.42
CA ARG A 412 12.62 -2.63 17.47
C ARG A 412 12.95 -3.26 18.83
N ILE A 413 12.25 -4.34 19.17
CA ILE A 413 12.40 -5.02 20.47
C ILE A 413 13.69 -5.85 20.56
N CYS A 414 14.29 -6.22 19.42
CA CYS A 414 15.50 -7.03 19.35
C CYS A 414 16.63 -6.39 20.17
N PRO A 415 17.12 -7.05 21.24
CA PRO A 415 18.18 -6.49 22.08
C PRO A 415 19.54 -6.46 21.38
N THR A 416 19.76 -7.38 20.42
CA THR A 416 21.03 -7.54 19.72
C THR A 416 21.10 -6.80 18.38
N ASN A 417 20.01 -6.21 17.90
CA ASN A 417 19.91 -5.51 16.59
C ASN A 417 20.40 -6.36 15.40
N ILE A 418 20.21 -7.69 15.50
CA ILE A 418 20.49 -8.68 14.45
C ILE A 418 19.26 -8.88 13.57
#